data_AF-A0A5M5BXZ6-F1
#
_entry.id   AF-A0A5M5BXZ6-F1
#
_cell.length_a   1.000
_cell.length_b   1.000
_cell.length_c   1.000
_cell.angle_alpha   90.00
_cell.angle_beta   90.00
_cell.angle_gamma   90.00
#
_symmetry.space_group_name_H-M   'P 1'
#
loop_
_entity.id
_entity.type
_entity.pdbx_description
1 polymer ?
#
loop_
_entity_poly.entity_id
_entity_poly.type
_entity_poly.pdbx_seq_one_letter_code
_entity_poly.pdbx_strand_id
1 'polypeptide(L)'
;ILYKGELMTHAQFNAEHERCLTFIKDAVAYSQAAHKIVVTHHVPSFRMLHPKFQGSKANVAFTVELEDYITDSGIDYWIYGHSHTNIDARIGNTQCLSNQLGYVFSNEHQDFSHGKYLTI
;
A
#
# COMPACT_ATOMS: atom_id res chain seq x y z
N ILE A 1 12.30 18.08 2.38
CA ILE A 1 10.99 18.50 1.82
C ILE A 1 10.58 19.76 2.54
N LEU A 2 10.33 20.86 1.83
CA LEU A 2 9.78 22.07 2.44
C LEU A 2 8.26 21.91 2.53
N TYR A 3 7.70 22.00 3.73
CA TYR A 3 6.29 21.89 4.01
C TYR A 3 5.85 23.12 4.81
N LYS A 4 4.92 23.92 4.26
CA LYS A 4 4.46 25.18 4.84
C LYS A 4 5.59 26.17 5.19
N GLY A 5 6.66 26.17 4.39
CA GLY A 5 7.80 27.07 4.56
C GLY A 5 8.91 26.56 5.49
N GLU A 6 8.73 25.40 6.12
CA GLU A 6 9.72 24.80 7.03
C GLU A 6 10.16 23.41 6.54
N LEU A 7 11.27 22.90 7.09
CA LEU A 7 11.67 21.51 6.84
C LEU A 7 10.66 20.56 7.47
N MET A 8 10.12 19.66 6.65
CA MET A 8 9.18 18.64 7.11
C MET A 8 9.86 17.69 8.10
N THR A 9 9.28 17.54 9.28
CA THR A 9 9.74 16.63 10.33
C THR A 9 9.07 15.26 10.23
N HIS A 10 9.64 14.24 10.87
CA HIS A 10 9.00 12.92 10.98
C HIS A 10 7.64 12.99 11.70
N ALA A 11 7.48 13.90 12.67
CA ALA A 11 6.21 14.09 13.38
C ALA A 11 5.12 14.62 12.44
N GLN A 12 5.47 15.57 11.56
CA GLN A 12 4.54 16.07 10.54
C GLN A 12 4.18 14.99 9.51
N PHE A 13 5.16 14.17 9.10
CA PHE A 13 4.91 13.04 8.21
C PHE A 13 3.94 12.02 8.84
N ASN A 14 4.15 11.67 10.11
CA ASN A 14 3.27 10.75 10.83
C ASN A 14 1.87 11.34 11.03
N ALA A 15 1.75 12.63 11.34
CA ALA A 15 0.44 13.29 11.43
C ALA A 15 -0.31 13.25 10.09
N GLU A 16 0.42 13.41 8.98
CA GLU A 16 -0.17 13.31 7.64
C GLU A 16 -0.56 11.87 7.30
N HIS A 17 0.23 10.87 7.74
CA HIS A 17 -0.14 9.46 7.65
C HIS A 17 -1.46 9.18 8.36
N GLU A 18 -1.61 9.60 9.62
CA GLU A 18 -2.85 9.40 10.40
C GLU A 18 -4.05 10.07 9.73
N ARG A 19 -3.86 11.28 9.18
CA ARG A 19 -4.91 11.99 8.42
C ARG A 19 -5.35 11.20 7.19
N CYS A 20 -4.40 10.68 6.42
CA CYS A 20 -4.68 9.87 5.22
C CYS A 20 -5.38 8.56 5.59
N LEU A 21 -4.91 7.87 6.63
CA LEU A 21 -5.48 6.60 7.07
C LEU A 21 -6.90 6.78 7.61
N THR A 22 -7.16 7.86 8.36
CA THR A 22 -8.50 8.22 8.85
C THR A 22 -9.45 8.44 7.67
N PHE A 23 -9.02 9.19 6.65
CA PHE A 23 -9.83 9.39 5.44
C PHE A 23 -10.21 8.06 4.76
N ILE A 24 -9.25 7.12 4.61
CA ILE A 24 -9.53 5.82 4.01
C ILE A 24 -10.55 5.05 4.86
N LYS A 25 -10.35 5.01 6.19
CA LYS A 25 -11.24 4.33 7.12
C LYS A 25 -12.67 4.86 7.03
N ASP A 26 -12.83 6.17 7.07
CA ASP A 26 -14.13 6.82 6.97
C ASP A 26 -14.79 6.59 5.60
N ALA A 27 -14.05 6.76 4.51
CA ALA A 27 -14.56 6.55 3.16
C ALA A 27 -15.07 5.11 2.95
N VAL A 28 -14.34 4.11 3.46
CA VAL A 28 -14.73 2.71 3.38
C VAL A 28 -15.95 2.43 4.26
N ALA A 29 -15.99 2.96 5.49
CA ALA A 29 -17.07 2.74 6.44
C ALA A 29 -18.40 3.35 5.97
N TYR A 30 -18.36 4.57 5.41
CA TYR A 30 -19.58 5.27 4.98
C TYR A 30 -20.04 4.90 3.57
N SER A 31 -19.19 4.27 2.75
CA SER A 31 -19.55 3.87 1.39
C SER A 31 -20.59 2.73 1.37
N GLN A 32 -21.66 2.95 0.60
CA GLN A 32 -22.69 1.96 0.27
C GLN A 32 -22.45 1.27 -1.08
N ALA A 33 -21.27 1.47 -1.69
CA ALA A 33 -20.95 0.84 -2.96
C ALA A 33 -20.91 -0.69 -2.82
N ALA A 34 -21.43 -1.40 -3.83
CA ALA A 34 -21.40 -2.85 -3.89
C ALA A 34 -19.97 -3.40 -3.95
N HIS A 35 -19.06 -2.65 -4.60
CA HIS A 35 -17.65 -2.96 -4.67
C HIS A 35 -16.78 -1.81 -4.18
N LYS A 36 -15.77 -2.11 -3.37
CA LYS A 36 -14.86 -1.14 -2.75
C LYS A 36 -13.43 -1.46 -3.14
N ILE A 37 -12.77 -0.48 -3.76
CA ILE A 37 -11.36 -0.56 -4.16
C ILE A 37 -10.60 0.57 -3.47
N VAL A 38 -9.52 0.21 -2.78
CA VAL A 38 -8.59 1.15 -2.19
C VAL A 38 -7.29 1.14 -2.98
N VAL A 39 -6.73 2.33 -3.22
CA VAL A 39 -5.47 2.50 -3.94
C VAL A 39 -4.54 3.37 -3.09
N THR A 40 -3.38 2.84 -2.73
CA THR A 40 -2.35 3.56 -1.97
C THR A 40 -0.97 3.37 -2.60
N HIS A 41 0.01 4.20 -2.23
CA HIS A 41 1.37 3.97 -2.70
C HIS A 41 2.13 2.96 -1.82
N HIS A 42 2.15 3.15 -0.50
CA HIS A 42 2.91 2.28 0.43
C HIS A 42 2.31 0.88 0.53
N VAL A 43 3.16 -0.09 0.91
CA VAL A 43 2.77 -1.49 1.11
C VAL A 43 1.89 -1.59 2.36
N PRO A 44 0.68 -2.19 2.29
CA PRO A 44 -0.29 -2.07 3.37
C PRO A 44 -0.24 -3.21 4.41
N SER A 45 0.73 -4.12 4.31
CA SER A 45 1.02 -5.15 5.34
C SER A 45 2.35 -5.85 5.06
N PHE A 46 2.99 -6.40 6.09
CA PHE A 46 4.19 -7.23 5.97
C PHE A 46 3.94 -8.55 5.23
N ARG A 47 2.69 -8.95 4.98
CA ARG A 47 2.37 -10.10 4.13
C ARG A 47 2.85 -9.95 2.68
N MET A 48 3.06 -8.73 2.23
CA MET A 48 3.62 -8.43 0.90
C MET A 48 5.08 -7.94 1.00
N LEU A 49 5.75 -8.18 2.13
CA LEU A 49 7.18 -7.91 2.25
C LEU A 49 7.97 -8.98 1.49
N HIS A 50 8.75 -8.53 0.51
CA HIS A 50 9.63 -9.45 -0.22
C HIS A 50 10.65 -10.10 0.73
N PRO A 51 10.88 -11.43 0.67
CA PRO A 51 11.79 -12.14 1.58
C PRO A 51 13.20 -11.52 1.70
N LYS A 52 13.73 -10.97 0.60
CA LYS A 52 15.02 -10.24 0.58
C LYS A 52 15.13 -9.08 1.58
N PHE A 53 14.01 -8.55 2.06
CA PHE A 53 13.96 -7.43 3.00
C PHE A 53 13.56 -7.84 4.43
N GLN A 54 13.38 -9.14 4.71
CA GLN A 54 13.06 -9.61 6.06
C GLN A 54 14.11 -9.17 7.08
N GLY A 55 13.64 -8.69 8.24
CA GLY A 55 14.50 -8.20 9.33
C GLY A 55 15.12 -6.81 9.12
N SER A 56 14.90 -6.17 7.96
CA SER A 56 15.39 -4.81 7.73
C SER A 56 14.65 -3.79 8.59
N LYS A 57 15.39 -3.01 9.37
CA LYS A 57 14.83 -1.88 10.14
C LYS A 57 14.27 -0.77 9.25
N ALA A 58 14.68 -0.71 7.99
CA ALA A 58 14.19 0.28 7.04
C ALA A 58 12.75 0.01 6.58
N ASN A 59 12.22 -1.20 6.79
CA ASN A 59 10.89 -1.57 6.28
C ASN A 59 9.76 -0.65 6.79
N VAL A 60 9.92 -0.02 7.95
CA VAL A 60 8.96 0.95 8.50
C VAL A 60 8.79 2.21 7.64
N ALA A 61 9.73 2.49 6.74
CA ALA A 61 9.62 3.55 5.75
C ALA A 61 8.82 3.12 4.50
N PHE A 62 8.57 1.82 4.33
CA PHE A 62 7.96 1.26 3.11
C PHE A 62 6.60 0.60 3.35
N THR A 63 6.45 -0.04 4.51
CA THR A 63 5.29 -0.86 4.88
C THR A 63 4.57 -0.27 6.07
N VAL A 64 3.26 -0.11 5.93
CA VAL A 64 2.32 0.20 7.02
C VAL A 64 1.60 -1.10 7.34
N GLU A 65 1.59 -1.54 8.59
CA GLU A 65 0.89 -2.78 8.96
C GLU A 65 -0.61 -2.51 9.19
N LEU A 66 -1.45 -2.93 8.25
CA LEU A 66 -2.90 -2.76 8.28
C LEU A 66 -3.67 -4.08 8.12
N GLU A 67 -3.04 -5.24 8.32
CA GLU A 67 -3.67 -6.55 8.13
C GLU A 67 -5.02 -6.70 8.85
N ASP A 68 -5.10 -6.31 10.13
CA ASP A 68 -6.34 -6.38 10.91
C ASP A 68 -7.44 -5.52 10.29
N TYR A 69 -7.11 -4.27 9.95
CA TYR A 69 -8.09 -3.37 9.32
C TYR A 69 -8.55 -3.89 7.96
N ILE A 70 -7.63 -4.36 7.11
CA ILE A 70 -7.95 -4.90 5.80
C ILE A 70 -8.88 -6.10 5.91
N THR A 71 -8.62 -6.98 6.88
CA THR A 71 -9.43 -8.19 7.14
C THR A 71 -10.89 -7.83 7.42
N ASP A 72 -11.14 -6.78 8.22
CA ASP A 72 -12.47 -6.41 8.70
C ASP A 72 -13.17 -5.32 7.86
N SER A 73 -12.47 -4.73 6.89
CA SER A 73 -12.93 -3.54 6.16
C SER A 73 -14.01 -3.77 5.10
N GLY A 74 -14.18 -5.01 4.62
CA GLY A 74 -15.05 -5.31 3.48
C GLY A 74 -14.58 -4.70 2.15
N ILE A 75 -13.29 -4.45 2.00
CA ILE A 75 -12.67 -4.01 0.74
C ILE A 75 -12.52 -5.23 -0.19
N ASP A 76 -12.82 -5.08 -1.48
CA ASP A 76 -12.62 -6.17 -2.46
C ASP A 76 -11.15 -6.22 -2.93
N TYR A 77 -10.59 -5.05 -3.25
CA TYR A 77 -9.23 -4.91 -3.76
C TYR A 77 -8.46 -3.79 -3.09
N TRP A 78 -7.21 -4.06 -2.73
CA TRP A 78 -6.24 -3.06 -2.31
C TRP A 78 -5.06 -3.02 -3.28
N ILE A 79 -4.96 -1.95 -4.06
CA ILE A 79 -3.87 -1.77 -5.03
C ILE A 79 -2.76 -0.95 -4.38
N TYR A 80 -1.53 -1.44 -4.44
CA TYR A 80 -0.38 -0.82 -3.77
C TYR A 80 0.89 -0.79 -4.62
N GLY A 81 1.95 -0.15 -4.12
CA GLY A 81 3.27 -0.12 -4.75
C GLY A 81 4.44 0.07 -3.77
N HIS A 82 5.35 0.99 -4.11
CA HIS A 82 6.51 1.45 -3.32
C HIS A 82 7.66 0.45 -3.10
N SER A 83 7.40 -0.86 -2.97
CA SER A 83 8.43 -1.88 -2.72
C SER A 83 9.27 -2.27 -3.93
N HIS A 84 8.82 -1.91 -5.14
CA HIS A 84 9.39 -2.35 -6.43
C HIS A 84 9.42 -3.89 -6.57
N THR A 85 8.50 -4.57 -5.89
CA THR A 85 8.32 -6.03 -5.98
C THR A 85 6.84 -6.35 -6.03
N ASN A 86 6.42 -7.17 -6.99
CA ASN A 86 5.01 -7.47 -7.19
C ASN A 86 4.62 -8.73 -6.43
N ILE A 87 3.99 -8.57 -5.27
CA ILE A 87 3.53 -9.68 -4.42
C ILE A 87 2.02 -9.59 -4.27
N ASP A 88 1.29 -10.43 -4.99
CA ASP A 88 -0.15 -10.52 -4.79
C ASP A 88 -0.43 -11.35 -3.53
N ALA A 89 -1.31 -10.85 -2.67
CA ALA A 89 -1.68 -11.51 -1.42
C ALA A 89 -3.18 -11.38 -1.17
N ARG A 90 -3.73 -12.30 -0.38
CA ARG A 90 -5.09 -12.20 0.15
C ARG A 90 -5.05 -11.99 1.65
N ILE A 91 -5.73 -10.96 2.12
CA ILE A 91 -5.91 -10.64 3.55
C ILE A 91 -7.42 -10.64 3.83
N GLY A 92 -7.89 -11.62 4.62
CA GLY A 92 -9.32 -11.90 4.74
C GLY A 92 -9.95 -12.19 3.38
N ASN A 93 -10.89 -11.33 2.97
CA ASN A 93 -11.50 -11.38 1.63
C ASN A 93 -10.90 -10.40 0.62
N THR A 94 -10.03 -9.50 1.07
CA THR A 94 -9.42 -8.46 0.24
C THR A 94 -8.27 -9.02 -0.59
N GLN A 95 -8.29 -8.75 -1.90
CA GLN A 95 -7.18 -9.05 -2.81
C GLN A 95 -6.22 -7.85 -2.85
N CYS A 96 -5.03 -8.01 -2.28
CA CYS A 96 -3.98 -7.00 -2.30
C CYS A 96 -3.08 -7.22 -3.53
N LEU A 97 -3.06 -6.26 -4.45
CA LEU A 97 -2.45 -6.41 -5.77
C LEU A 97 -1.45 -5.30 -6.06
N SER A 98 -0.39 -5.60 -6.82
CA SER A 98 0.54 -4.59 -7.32
C SER A 98 1.06 -4.92 -8.73
N ASN A 99 1.53 -3.90 -9.45
CA ASN A 99 2.12 -4.02 -10.80
C ASN A 99 3.18 -2.94 -11.05
N GLN A 100 4.22 -2.97 -10.24
CA GLN A 100 5.28 -2.00 -10.15
C GLN A 100 6.34 -2.28 -11.22
N LEU A 101 6.75 -1.24 -11.94
CA LEU A 101 7.85 -1.32 -12.90
C LEU A 101 9.23 -1.35 -12.21
N GLY A 102 9.36 -0.67 -11.07
CA GLY A 102 10.65 -0.49 -10.40
C GLY A 102 11.71 0.19 -11.28
N TYR A 103 12.95 0.16 -10.84
CA TYR A 103 14.08 0.69 -11.59
C TYR A 103 14.55 -0.32 -12.65
N VAL A 104 14.39 0.05 -13.92
CA VAL A 104 14.83 -0.79 -15.06
C VAL A 104 16.34 -1.05 -15.02
N PHE A 105 17.13 -0.02 -14.71
CA PHE A 105 18.60 -0.13 -14.62
C PHE A 105 19.08 -1.04 -13.48
N SER A 106 18.24 -1.26 -12.46
CA SER A 106 18.49 -2.19 -11.35
C SER A 106 17.82 -3.55 -11.55
N ASN A 107 17.27 -3.81 -12.73
CA ASN A 107 16.57 -5.05 -13.07
C ASN A 107 15.33 -5.36 -12.20
N GLU A 108 14.64 -4.34 -11.69
CA GLU A 108 13.46 -4.52 -10.83
C GLU A 108 12.14 -4.72 -11.63
N HIS A 109 12.19 -4.53 -12.95
CA HIS A 109 11.03 -4.58 -13.84
C HIS A 109 10.60 -5.98 -14.27
N GLN A 110 11.30 -7.02 -13.82
CA GLN A 110 11.11 -8.40 -14.31
C GLN A 110 9.69 -8.93 -14.06
N ASP A 111 9.06 -8.52 -12.96
CA ASP A 111 7.72 -8.97 -12.58
C ASP A 111 6.61 -7.99 -13.02
N PHE A 112 6.95 -6.96 -13.80
CA PHE A 112 5.96 -6.01 -14.34
C PHE A 112 5.21 -6.65 -15.50
N SER A 113 3.87 -6.57 -15.47
CA SER A 113 3.02 -7.08 -16.53
C SER A 113 2.25 -5.95 -17.22
N HIS A 114 2.58 -5.68 -18.48
CA HIS A 114 1.93 -4.65 -19.30
C HIS A 114 0.41 -4.85 -19.43
N GLY A 115 -0.06 -6.09 -19.35
CA GLY A 115 -1.47 -6.46 -19.52
C GLY A 115 -2.20 -6.78 -18.22
N LYS A 116 -1.65 -6.44 -17.04
CA LYS A 116 -2.34 -6.74 -15.77
C LYS A 116 -3.57 -5.84 -15.62
N TYR A 117 -4.73 -6.47 -15.52
CA TYR A 117 -6.01 -5.82 -15.21
C TYR A 117 -6.75 -6.64 -14.15
N LEU A 118 -7.76 -6.03 -13.55
CA LEU A 118 -8.75 -6.71 -12.71
C LEU A 118 -10.14 -6.42 -13.26
N THR A 119 -11.09 -7.29 -12.97
CA THR A 119 -12.50 -7.15 -13.33
C THR A 119 -13.34 -7.18 -12.07
N ILE A 120 -14.39 -6.36 -12.05
CA ILE A 120 -15.32 -6.19 -10.94
C ILE A 120 -16.70 -6.63 -11.45
#